data_AF-A0A7Y7PCQ3-F1
#
_entry.id   AF-A0A7Y7PCQ3-F1
#
_cell.length_a   1.000
_cell.length_b   1.000
_cell.length_c   1.000
_cell.angle_alpha   90.00
_cell.angle_beta   90.00
_cell.angle_gamma   90.00
#
_symmetry.space_group_name_H-M   'P 1'
#
loop_
_entity.id
_entity.type
_entity.pdbx_description
1 polymer ?
#
loop_
_entity_poly.entity_id
_entity_poly.type
_entity_poly.pdbx_seq_one_letter_code
_entity_poly.pdbx_strand_id
1 'polypeptide(L)'
;MNKSLHLLNSILHPYHTGKVKFILSGSVGDYNITYKGNEDHAYQVPHARKSWRHSFTAKEGEYVYFSAQANEPGAQVQIKIVYNGKVFKTSTAMGDFAIALAGGCLC
;
A
#
# COMPACT_ATOMS: atom_id res chain seq x y z
N MET A 1 31.69 -25.05 20.43
CA MET A 1 31.44 -24.22 19.23
C MET A 1 29.95 -23.93 19.12
N ASN A 2 29.63 -22.64 18.99
CA ASN A 2 28.34 -21.96 19.12
C ASN A 2 27.21 -22.48 18.23
N LYS A 3 26.25 -23.26 18.77
CA LYS A 3 24.91 -23.40 18.17
C LYS A 3 23.81 -22.64 18.94
N SER A 4 24.10 -22.15 20.15
CA SER A 4 23.10 -21.52 21.02
C SER A 4 22.87 -20.02 20.75
N LEU A 5 23.77 -19.32 20.04
CA LEU A 5 23.63 -17.87 19.81
C LEU A 5 22.66 -17.50 18.67
N HIS A 6 22.41 -18.41 17.70
CA HIS A 6 21.53 -18.09 16.57
C HIS A 6 20.03 -18.22 16.89
N LEU A 7 19.65 -18.97 17.94
CA LEU A 7 18.25 -19.15 18.34
C LEU A 7 17.73 -18.08 19.32
N LEU A 8 18.61 -17.28 19.94
CA LEU A 8 18.22 -16.24 20.89
C LEU A 8 17.96 -14.87 20.22
N ASN A 9 18.52 -14.61 19.04
CA ASN A 9 18.28 -13.34 18.33
C ASN A 9 16.88 -13.24 17.68
N SER A 10 16.21 -14.36 17.47
CA SER A 10 14.83 -14.42 16.95
C SER A 10 13.76 -14.20 18.02
N ILE A 11 14.13 -14.14 19.31
CA ILE A 11 13.22 -13.87 20.43
C ILE A 11 13.21 -12.37 20.82
N LEU A 12 14.17 -11.57 20.31
CA LEU A 12 14.40 -10.19 20.76
C LEU A 12 13.86 -9.08 19.83
N HIS A 13 13.33 -9.42 18.65
CA HIS A 13 12.65 -8.45 17.79
C HIS A 13 11.18 -8.85 17.65
N PRO A 14 10.28 -8.41 18.54
CA PRO A 14 8.86 -8.49 18.22
C PRO A 14 8.67 -7.71 16.92
N TYR A 15 8.25 -8.38 15.84
CA TYR A 15 7.87 -7.68 14.62
C TYR A 15 6.85 -6.62 14.99
N HIS A 16 7.22 -5.35 14.84
CA HIS A 16 6.34 -4.26 15.20
C HIS A 16 5.14 -4.29 14.26
N THR A 17 3.95 -4.40 14.83
CA THR A 17 2.72 -4.21 14.06
C THR A 17 2.44 -2.73 13.95
N GLY A 18 1.93 -2.31 12.80
CA GLY A 18 1.61 -0.93 12.55
C GLY A 18 0.38 -0.77 11.67
N LYS A 19 -0.23 0.41 11.76
CA LYS A 19 -1.42 0.74 10.97
C LYS A 19 -1.00 1.21 9.59
N VAL A 20 -1.45 0.50 8.57
CA VAL A 20 -1.32 0.89 7.16
C VAL A 20 -2.59 1.61 6.71
N LYS A 21 -2.44 2.65 5.90
CA LYS A 21 -3.55 3.28 5.17
C LYS A 21 -3.20 3.43 3.69
N PHE A 22 -4.05 2.91 2.83
CA PHE A 22 -4.05 3.23 1.40
C PHE A 22 -5.01 4.37 1.16
N ILE A 23 -4.56 5.38 0.41
CA ILE A 23 -5.32 6.60 0.15
C ILE A 23 -5.21 6.91 -1.35
N LEU A 24 -6.35 6.96 -2.02
CA LEU A 24 -6.49 7.51 -3.36
C LEU A 24 -6.86 8.99 -3.29
N SER A 25 -6.31 9.78 -4.19
CA SER A 25 -6.71 11.16 -4.50
C SER A 25 -6.55 11.37 -6.00
N GLY A 26 -7.47 12.10 -6.64
CA GLY A 26 -7.35 12.36 -8.07
C GLY A 26 -8.37 13.34 -8.60
N SER A 27 -8.26 13.68 -9.88
CA SER A 27 -9.05 14.73 -10.52
C SER A 27 -10.45 14.28 -10.98
N VAL A 28 -10.65 12.98 -11.22
CA VAL A 28 -11.88 12.41 -11.81
C VAL A 28 -12.71 11.63 -10.77
N GLY A 29 -13.82 11.00 -11.17
CA GLY A 29 -14.76 10.35 -10.25
C GLY A 29 -14.64 8.83 -10.14
N ASP A 30 -13.98 8.19 -11.11
CA ASP A 30 -14.03 6.74 -11.35
C ASP A 30 -12.63 6.13 -11.52
N TYR A 31 -12.33 5.12 -10.69
CA TYR A 31 -11.04 4.44 -10.64
C TYR A 31 -11.18 2.94 -10.43
N ASN A 32 -10.30 2.16 -11.06
CA ASN A 32 -10.08 0.75 -10.74
C ASN A 32 -8.85 0.62 -9.85
N ILE A 33 -9.05 0.04 -8.66
CA ILE A 33 -8.00 -0.15 -7.67
C ILE A 33 -7.62 -1.62 -7.59
N THR A 34 -6.32 -1.91 -7.49
CA THR A 34 -5.81 -3.21 -7.03
C THR A 34 -4.89 -2.99 -5.83
N TYR A 35 -5.04 -3.77 -4.76
CA TYR A 35 -4.17 -3.66 -3.59
C TYR A 35 -3.85 -5.02 -2.95
N LYS A 36 -2.69 -5.13 -2.32
CA LYS A 36 -2.29 -6.24 -1.44
C LYS A 36 -1.92 -5.66 -0.08
N GLY A 37 -2.61 -6.13 0.94
CA GLY A 37 -2.38 -5.77 2.35
C GLY A 37 -1.58 -6.83 3.09
N ASN A 38 -1.98 -7.11 4.33
CA ASN A 38 -1.41 -8.15 5.21
C ASN A 38 -1.91 -9.57 4.89
N GLU A 39 -2.52 -9.76 3.72
CA GLU A 39 -3.12 -11.03 3.31
C GLU A 39 -2.39 -11.60 2.09
N ASP A 40 -2.57 -12.90 1.87
CA ASP A 40 -1.81 -13.61 0.83
C ASP A 40 -2.21 -13.22 -0.60
N HIS A 41 -3.42 -12.68 -0.79
CA HIS A 41 -3.98 -12.34 -2.09
C HIS A 41 -4.15 -10.82 -2.30
N ALA A 42 -4.37 -10.44 -3.56
CA ALA A 42 -4.71 -9.07 -3.92
C ALA A 42 -6.23 -8.89 -4.04
N TYR A 43 -6.68 -7.69 -3.71
CA TYR A 43 -8.06 -7.24 -3.81
C TYR A 43 -8.23 -6.31 -5.00
N GLN A 44 -9.40 -6.37 -5.62
CA GLN A 44 -9.81 -5.45 -6.67
C GLN A 44 -11.04 -4.66 -6.22
N VAL A 45 -11.04 -3.36 -6.49
CA VAL A 45 -12.17 -2.46 -6.23
C VAL A 45 -12.48 -1.70 -7.52
N PRO A 46 -13.48 -2.13 -8.30
CA PRO A 46 -13.92 -1.39 -9.47
C PRO A 46 -14.73 -0.16 -9.05
N HIS A 47 -14.73 0.87 -9.90
CA HIS A 47 -15.52 2.10 -9.73
C HIS A 47 -15.36 2.79 -8.36
N ALA A 48 -14.13 2.79 -7.85
CA ALA A 48 -13.78 3.50 -6.63
C ALA A 48 -13.86 5.02 -6.84
N ARG A 49 -14.40 5.74 -5.86
CA ARG A 49 -14.46 7.20 -5.87
C ARG A 49 -13.09 7.80 -5.57
N LYS A 50 -12.84 9.03 -6.03
CA LYS A 50 -11.57 9.77 -5.86
C LYS A 50 -11.01 9.97 -4.45
N SER A 51 -11.79 9.66 -3.42
CA SER A 51 -11.40 9.75 -2.02
C SER A 51 -11.40 8.39 -1.32
N TRP A 52 -11.27 7.30 -2.08
CA TRP A 52 -11.22 5.94 -1.55
C TRP A 52 -10.05 5.78 -0.57
N ARG A 53 -10.32 5.06 0.53
CA ARG A 53 -9.36 4.79 1.59
C ARG A 53 -9.59 3.38 2.11
N HIS A 54 -8.51 2.70 2.46
CA HIS A 54 -8.54 1.42 3.16
C HIS A 54 -7.48 1.41 4.26
N SER A 55 -7.74 0.68 5.35
CA SER A 55 -6.82 0.60 6.49
C SER A 55 -6.82 -0.79 7.08
N PHE A 56 -5.63 -1.27 7.43
CA PHE A 56 -5.40 -2.59 8.01
C PHE A 56 -4.16 -2.53 8.92
N THR A 57 -3.91 -3.60 9.66
CA THR A 57 -2.71 -3.77 10.48
C THR A 57 -1.77 -4.72 9.76
N ALA A 58 -0.49 -4.37 9.70
CA ALA A 58 0.55 -5.19 9.08
C ALA A 58 1.80 -5.22 9.95
N LYS A 59 2.60 -6.27 9.80
CA LYS A 59 3.90 -6.40 10.46
C LYS A 59 4.97 -5.69 9.65
N GLU A 60 5.96 -5.15 10.34
CA GLU A 60 7.23 -4.75 9.72
C GLU A 60 7.79 -5.93 8.89
N GLY A 61 8.37 -5.64 7.73
CA GLY A 61 8.84 -6.64 6.78
C GLY A 61 7.78 -7.20 5.82
N GLU A 62 6.47 -7.04 6.09
CA GLU A 62 5.43 -7.45 5.14
C GLU A 62 5.43 -6.55 3.90
N TYR A 63 5.24 -7.17 2.73
CA TYR A 63 5.14 -6.47 1.45
C TYR A 63 3.73 -5.98 1.21
N VAL A 64 3.59 -4.68 0.93
CA VAL A 64 2.33 -4.05 0.54
C VAL A 64 2.38 -3.56 -0.90
N TYR A 65 1.23 -3.57 -1.58
CA TYR A 65 1.07 -3.05 -2.94
C TYR A 65 -0.25 -2.29 -3.07
N PHE A 66 -0.23 -1.21 -3.84
CA PHE A 66 -1.40 -0.42 -4.15
C PHE A 66 -1.23 0.19 -5.55
N SER A 67 -2.22 -0.02 -6.42
CA SER A 67 -2.36 0.66 -7.69
C SER A 67 -3.77 1.22 -7.87
N ALA A 68 -3.84 2.29 -8.63
CA ALA A 68 -5.10 2.89 -9.06
C ALA A 68 -4.96 3.36 -10.51
N GLN A 69 -5.92 2.96 -11.33
CA GLN A 69 -6.09 3.39 -12.72
C GLN A 69 -7.31 4.29 -12.81
N ALA A 70 -7.19 5.44 -13.47
CA ALA A 70 -8.34 6.24 -13.83
C ALA A 70 -9.12 5.59 -14.98
N ASN A 71 -10.45 5.68 -14.93
CA ASN A 71 -11.33 5.21 -16.01
C ASN A 71 -11.71 6.32 -17.00
N GLU A 72 -11.04 7.48 -16.92
CA GLU A 72 -11.31 8.68 -17.72
C GLU A 72 -10.01 9.23 -18.34
N PRO A 73 -10.08 9.88 -19.52
CA PRO A 73 -8.95 10.57 -20.12
C PRO A 73 -8.56 11.84 -19.33
N GLY A 74 -7.35 12.36 -19.54
CA GLY A 74 -6.86 13.59 -18.91
C GLY A 74 -6.84 13.55 -17.37
N ALA A 75 -6.77 12.36 -16.78
CA ALA A 75 -6.88 12.18 -15.34
C ALA A 75 -5.54 12.34 -14.63
N GLN A 76 -5.58 12.87 -13.41
CA GLN A 76 -4.52 12.77 -12.43
C GLN A 76 -4.89 11.71 -11.39
N VAL A 77 -3.97 10.81 -11.11
CA VAL A 77 -4.08 9.79 -10.06
C VAL A 77 -2.93 9.96 -9.09
N GLN A 78 -3.23 10.17 -7.83
CA GLN A 78 -2.27 10.14 -6.74
C GLN A 78 -2.66 9.06 -5.74
N ILE A 79 -1.70 8.20 -5.41
CA ILE A 79 -1.85 7.22 -4.34
C ILE A 79 -0.82 7.44 -3.26
N LYS A 80 -1.20 7.05 -2.03
CA LYS A 80 -0.35 7.14 -0.85
C LYS A 80 -0.53 5.90 0.01
N ILE A 81 0.60 5.33 0.42
CA ILE A 81 0.69 4.32 1.46
C ILE A 81 1.25 5.01 2.69
N VAL A 82 0.48 4.99 3.78
CA VAL A 82 0.88 5.54 5.09
C VAL A 82 1.10 4.36 6.05
N TYR A 83 2.22 4.33 6.75
CA TYR A 83 2.51 3.34 7.80
C TYR A 83 2.83 4.07 9.10
N ASN A 84 2.12 3.74 10.18
CA ASN A 84 2.25 4.39 11.50
C ASN A 84 2.20 5.94 11.44
N GLY A 85 1.31 6.45 10.60
CA GLY A 85 1.10 7.90 10.42
C GLY A 85 2.13 8.59 9.52
N LYS A 86 3.20 7.92 9.12
CA LYS A 86 4.20 8.43 8.18
C LYS A 86 3.92 7.98 6.75
N VAL A 87 4.22 8.82 5.77
CA VAL A 87 4.13 8.42 4.36
C VAL A 87 5.24 7.42 4.07
N PHE A 88 4.85 6.19 3.76
CA PHE A 88 5.77 5.12 3.36
C PHE A 88 6.11 5.22 1.87
N LYS A 89 5.08 5.32 1.03
CA LYS A 89 5.23 5.51 -0.43
C LYS A 89 4.16 6.43 -0.96
N THR A 90 4.49 7.14 -2.03
CA THR A 90 3.52 7.89 -2.84
C THR A 90 3.87 7.72 -4.32
N SER A 91 2.86 7.73 -5.17
CA SER A 91 3.01 7.75 -6.61
C SER A 91 1.96 8.67 -7.21
N THR A 92 2.34 9.42 -8.24
CA THR A 92 1.42 10.26 -9.00
C THR A 92 1.60 9.93 -10.49
N ALA A 93 0.48 9.83 -11.21
CA ALA A 93 0.44 9.65 -12.66
C ALA A 93 -0.57 10.64 -13.26
N MET A 94 -0.31 11.05 -14.50
CA MET A 94 -1.18 11.95 -15.27
C MET A 94 -1.25 11.48 -16.71
N GLY A 95 -2.41 11.64 -17.34
CA GLY A 95 -2.64 11.28 -18.73
C GLY A 95 -3.94 10.52 -18.92
N ASP A 96 -4.13 10.00 -20.12
CA ASP A 96 -5.32 9.22 -20.43
C ASP A 96 -5.26 7.86 -19.75
N PHE A 97 -6.30 7.52 -18.98
CA PHE A 97 -6.37 6.27 -18.22
C PHE A 97 -5.15 6.04 -17.32
N ALA A 98 -4.62 7.13 -16.75
CA ALA A 98 -3.38 7.13 -15.98
C ALA A 98 -3.39 6.10 -14.84
N ILE A 99 -2.25 5.44 -14.64
CA ILE A 99 -2.06 4.40 -13.64
C ILE A 99 -0.95 4.82 -12.67
N ALA A 100 -1.28 4.95 -11.39
CA ALA A 100 -0.30 5.14 -10.32
C ALA A 100 -0.10 3.83 -9.56
N LEU A 101 1.14 3.49 -9.20
CA LEU A 101 1.48 2.26 -8.50
C LEU A 101 2.55 2.50 -7.42
N ALA A 102 2.42 1.83 -6.29
CA ALA A 102 3.36 1.91 -5.18
C ALA A 102 3.37 0.60 -4.40
N GLY A 103 4.54 0.22 -3.88
CA GLY A 103 4.68 -0.96 -3.04
C GLY A 103 6.08 -1.09 -2.44
N GLY A 104 6.22 -2.02 -1.50
CA GLY A 104 7.47 -2.30 -0.80
C GLY A 104 7.25 -3.02 0.52
N CYS A 105 8.34 -3.53 1.10
CA CYS A 105 8.33 -4.10 2.45
C CYS A 105 8.30 -2.98 3.50
N LEU A 106 7.41 -3.09 4.47
CA LEU A 106 7.25 -2.11 5.54
C LEU A 106 8.50 -2.04 6.44
N CYS A 107 8.90 -0.83 6.82
CA CYS A 107 10.00 -0.51 7.73
C CYS A 107 9.67 0.73 8.58
#